data_AF-A0A8S9Y542-F1
#
_entry.id   AF-A0A8S9Y542-F1
#
_cell.length_a   1.000
_cell.length_b   1.000
_cell.length_c   1.000
_cell.angle_alpha   90.00
_cell.angle_beta   90.00
_cell.angle_gamma   90.00
#
_symmetry.space_group_name_H-M   'P 1'
#
loop_
_entity.id
_entity.type
_entity.pdbx_description
1 polymer ?
#
loop_
_entity_poly.entity_id
_entity_poly.type
_entity_poly.pdbx_seq_one_letter_code
_entity_poly.pdbx_strand_id
1 'polypeptide(L)'
;MRPFHSSNHQTPMQRIFNYRHCRARRVVENAFGVLSSRFRKFRKPVIASEETVDEVVQAAVFLHNWLRNDDLRAGSNRYTSNVMFDTEFQDGTMREGIWRNDPAPTGLIPATRTTVRNSSQRAKGIKDMLAT
;
A
#
# COMPACT_ATOMS: atom_id res chain seq x y z
N MET A 1 7.84 22.39 -4.83
CA MET A 1 7.83 23.64 -4.05
C MET A 1 8.26 23.34 -2.63
N ARG A 2 9.14 24.15 -2.04
CA ARG A 2 9.66 23.92 -0.68
C ARG A 2 8.69 24.54 0.35
N PRO A 3 8.34 23.83 1.44
CA PRO A 3 7.58 24.44 2.52
C PRO A 3 8.37 25.59 3.17
N PHE A 4 7.64 26.54 3.76
CA PHE A 4 8.26 27.59 4.57
C PHE A 4 8.90 26.97 5.80
N HIS A 5 10.04 27.52 6.22
CA HIS A 5 10.77 27.03 7.39
C HIS A 5 9.86 27.02 8.62
N SER A 6 9.93 25.95 9.41
CA SER A 6 9.17 25.82 10.66
C SER A 6 9.84 26.67 11.75
N SER A 7 9.52 27.96 11.78
CA SER A 7 9.93 28.88 12.84
C SER A 7 8.73 29.39 13.63
N ASN A 8 8.99 29.89 14.84
CA ASN A 8 7.97 30.52 15.69
C ASN A 8 7.41 31.84 15.10
N HIS A 9 7.99 32.35 14.03
CA HIS A 9 7.62 33.62 13.39
C HIS A 9 6.93 33.42 12.02
N GLN A 10 6.22 32.31 11.82
CA GLN A 10 5.45 32.12 10.59
C GLN A 10 4.24 33.05 10.53
N THR A 11 4.05 33.69 9.38
CA THR A 11 2.81 34.42 9.12
C THR A 11 1.62 33.45 9.03
N PRO A 12 0.38 33.90 9.28
CA PRO A 12 -0.80 33.05 9.14
C PRO A 12 -0.90 32.36 7.77
N MET A 13 -0.54 33.06 6.68
CA MET A 13 -0.56 32.52 5.33
C MET A 13 0.50 31.43 5.11
N GLN A 14 1.70 31.59 5.69
CA GLN A 14 2.74 30.56 5.64
C GLN A 14 2.32 29.29 6.39
N ARG A 15 1.65 29.44 7.55
CA ARG A 15 1.09 28.30 8.31
C ARG A 15 0.04 27.55 7.49
N ILE A 16 -0.90 28.27 6.87
CA ILE A 16 -1.95 27.68 6.02
C ILE A 16 -1.31 26.94 4.83
N PHE A 17 -0.34 27.55 4.17
CA PHE A 17 0.38 26.93 3.07
C PHE A 17 1.07 25.63 3.51
N ASN A 18 1.86 25.68 4.58
CA ASN A 18 2.58 24.52 5.10
C ASN A 18 1.63 23.39 5.49
N TYR A 19 0.52 23.71 6.15
CA TYR A 19 -0.50 22.73 6.50
C TYR A 19 -1.08 22.04 5.27
N ARG A 20 -1.48 22.81 4.25
CA ARG A 20 -1.99 22.25 2.97
C ARG A 20 -0.93 21.41 2.26
N HIS A 21 0.31 21.84 2.27
CA HIS A 21 1.44 21.11 1.69
C HIS A 21 1.67 19.77 2.40
N CYS A 22 1.70 19.77 3.74
CA CYS A 22 1.82 18.57 4.54
C CYS A 22 0.64 17.61 4.30
N ARG A 23 -0.58 18.13 4.26
CA ARG A 23 -1.79 17.33 3.95
C ARG A 23 -1.71 16.69 2.56
N ALA A 24 -1.26 17.43 1.55
CA ALA A 24 -1.08 16.87 0.20
C ALA A 24 0.01 15.77 0.17
N ARG A 25 1.16 16.01 0.82
CA ARG A 25 2.23 15.01 0.94
C ARG A 25 1.75 13.74 1.64
N ARG A 26 0.96 13.86 2.71
CA ARG A 26 0.42 12.71 3.45
C ARG A 26 -0.41 11.77 2.58
N VAL A 27 -1.15 12.28 1.59
CA VAL A 27 -1.90 11.44 0.64
C VAL A 27 -0.94 10.56 -0.17
N VAL A 28 0.14 11.16 -0.68
CA VAL A 28 1.16 10.47 -1.46
C VAL A 28 1.93 9.48 -0.61
N GLU A 29 2.36 9.89 0.59
CA GLU A 29 3.06 9.02 1.54
C GLU A 29 2.20 7.83 1.98
N ASN A 30 0.92 8.03 2.26
CA ASN A 30 -0.01 6.94 2.55
C ASN A 30 -0.10 5.94 1.39
N ALA A 31 -0.21 6.43 0.14
CA ALA A 31 -0.31 5.55 -1.02
C ALA A 31 0.94 4.66 -1.16
N PHE A 32 2.14 5.26 -1.15
CA PHE A 32 3.39 4.51 -1.26
C PHE A 32 3.69 3.65 -0.03
N GLY A 33 3.33 4.13 1.16
CA GLY A 33 3.46 3.41 2.42
C GLY A 33 2.65 2.13 2.43
N VAL A 34 1.38 2.21 2.03
CA VAL A 34 0.51 1.02 1.90
C VAL A 34 0.98 0.10 0.79
N LEU A 35 1.36 0.65 -0.37
CA LEU A 35 1.84 -0.15 -1.49
C LEU A 35 3.11 -0.94 -1.13
N SER A 36 4.08 -0.30 -0.47
CA SER A 36 5.32 -0.95 -0.03
C SER A 36 5.12 -1.89 1.16
N SER A 37 4.16 -1.61 2.05
CA SER A 37 3.80 -2.53 3.13
C SER A 37 3.19 -3.82 2.57
N ARG A 38 2.27 -3.71 1.60
CA ARG A 38 1.57 -4.85 0.99
C ARG A 38 2.42 -5.62 -0.02
N PHE A 39 3.17 -4.92 -0.86
CA PHE A 39 3.99 -5.51 -1.92
C PHE A 39 5.47 -5.37 -1.58
N ARG A 40 6.07 -6.46 -1.07
CA ARG A 40 7.47 -6.51 -0.64
C ARG A 40 8.47 -6.08 -1.72
N LYS A 41 8.09 -6.16 -3.01
CA LYS A 41 8.91 -5.74 -4.15
C LYS A 41 9.34 -4.27 -4.06
N PHE A 42 8.50 -3.38 -3.53
CA PHE A 42 8.81 -1.95 -3.40
C PHE A 42 9.62 -1.59 -2.15
N ARG A 43 9.94 -2.56 -1.27
CA ARG A 43 10.82 -2.30 -0.10
C ARG A 43 12.31 -2.30 -0.45
N LYS A 44 12.66 -2.66 -1.68
CA LYS A 44 14.03 -2.64 -2.20
C LYS A 44 14.05 -1.95 -3.55
N PRO A 45 15.19 -1.37 -3.98
CA PRO A 45 15.36 -0.90 -5.34
C PRO A 45 14.96 -1.99 -6.34
N VAL A 46 14.14 -1.63 -7.32
CA VAL A 46 13.72 -2.53 -8.38
C VAL A 46 14.83 -2.56 -9.43
N ILE A 47 15.54 -3.69 -9.51
CA ILE A 47 16.58 -3.90 -10.52
C ILE A 47 15.89 -4.47 -11.77
N ALA A 48 15.46 -3.60 -12.68
CA ALA A 48 14.82 -3.92 -13.96
C ALA A 48 14.93 -2.72 -14.93
N SER A 49 14.51 -2.89 -16.19
CA SER A 49 14.35 -1.76 -17.12
C SER A 49 13.21 -0.83 -16.68
N GLU A 50 13.23 0.42 -17.13
CA GLU A 50 12.18 1.41 -16.84
C GLU A 50 10.79 0.89 -17.24
N GLU A 51 10.68 0.31 -18.45
CA GLU A 51 9.45 -0.32 -18.95
C GLU A 51 8.92 -1.39 -17.99
N THR A 52 9.79 -2.27 -17.49
CA THR A 52 9.39 -3.32 -16.54
C THR A 52 8.96 -2.72 -15.20
N VAL A 53 9.60 -1.63 -14.75
CA VAL A 53 9.22 -0.96 -13.51
C VAL A 53 7.82 -0.37 -13.63
N ASP A 54 7.50 0.25 -14.77
CA ASP A 54 6.17 0.80 -15.04
C ASP A 54 5.10 -0.28 -15.01
N GLU A 55 5.34 -1.42 -15.68
CA GLU A 55 4.43 -2.57 -15.65
C GLU A 55 4.22 -3.11 -14.23
N VAL A 56 5.29 -3.22 -13.44
CA VAL A 56 5.21 -3.69 -12.04
C VAL A 56 4.39 -2.74 -11.18
N VAL A 57 4.58 -1.42 -11.35
CA VAL A 57 3.81 -0.40 -10.62
C VAL A 57 2.33 -0.46 -11.02
N GLN A 58 2.03 -0.51 -12.31
CA GLN A 58 0.66 -0.60 -12.82
C GLN A 58 -0.04 -1.87 -12.33
N ALA A 59 0.62 -3.02 -12.39
CA ALA A 59 0.09 -4.28 -11.90
C ALA A 59 -0.21 -4.23 -10.40
N ALA A 60 0.68 -3.62 -9.61
CA ALA A 60 0.47 -3.46 -8.17
C ALA A 60 -0.71 -2.54 -7.83
N VAL A 61 -0.86 -1.42 -8.56
CA VAL A 61 -1.99 -0.50 -8.41
C VAL A 61 -3.30 -1.18 -8.80
N PHE A 62 -3.32 -1.88 -9.94
CA PHE A 62 -4.49 -2.64 -10.39
C PHE A 62 -4.92 -3.67 -9.33
N LEU A 63 -3.97 -4.47 -8.85
CA LEU A 63 -4.25 -5.49 -7.83
C LEU A 63 -4.70 -4.87 -6.50
N HIS A 64 -4.10 -3.76 -6.08
CA HIS A 64 -4.54 -3.00 -4.90
C HIS A 64 -6.00 -2.56 -5.02
N ASN A 65 -6.36 -1.95 -6.16
CA ASN A 65 -7.71 -1.47 -6.41
C ASN A 65 -8.71 -2.62 -6.49
N TRP A 66 -8.34 -3.74 -7.11
CA TRP A 66 -9.18 -4.91 -7.19
C TRP A 66 -9.46 -5.52 -5.80
N LEU A 67 -8.42 -5.75 -5.00
CA LEU A 67 -8.55 -6.29 -3.64
C LEU A 67 -9.36 -5.36 -2.73
N ARG A 68 -9.18 -4.05 -2.88
CA ARG A 68 -9.94 -3.07 -2.09
C ARG A 68 -11.40 -3.02 -2.49
N ASN A 69 -11.70 -3.12 -3.79
CA ASN A 69 -13.08 -3.22 -4.26
C ASN A 69 -13.75 -4.52 -3.81
N ASP A 70 -13.01 -5.63 -3.74
CA ASP A 70 -13.51 -6.89 -3.20
C ASP A 70 -13.89 -6.77 -1.72
N ASP A 71 -13.01 -6.18 -0.90
CA ASP A 71 -13.29 -5.87 0.50
C ASP A 71 -14.56 -5.03 0.66
N LEU A 72 -14.70 -3.96 -0.13
CA LEU A 72 -15.88 -3.08 -0.10
C LEU A 72 -17.17 -3.81 -0.47
N ARG A 73 -17.13 -4.68 -1.50
CA ARG A 73 -18.28 -5.50 -1.91
C ARG A 73 -18.66 -6.53 -0.85
N ALA A 74 -17.68 -7.11 -0.18
CA ALA A 74 -17.89 -8.10 0.87
C ALA A 74 -18.26 -7.47 2.23
N GLY A 75 -18.25 -6.14 2.37
CA GLY A 75 -18.39 -5.47 3.67
C GLY A 75 -17.26 -5.82 4.65
N SER A 76 -16.10 -6.20 4.10
CA SER A 76 -14.91 -6.67 4.80
C SER A 76 -13.83 -5.60 4.79
N ASN A 77 -12.84 -5.74 5.69
CA ASN A 77 -11.67 -4.85 5.75
C ASN A 77 -10.38 -5.66 5.89
N ARG A 78 -10.31 -6.80 5.20
CA ARG A 78 -9.23 -7.79 5.32
C ARG A 78 -7.96 -7.35 4.60
N TYR A 79 -8.09 -6.71 3.44
CA TYR A 79 -6.98 -6.20 2.65
C TYR A 79 -6.49 -4.84 3.15
N THR A 80 -7.37 -3.89 3.48
CA THR A 80 -6.95 -2.58 4.03
C THR A 80 -7.87 -2.11 5.14
N SER A 81 -7.51 -2.33 6.40
CA SER A 81 -8.25 -1.76 7.53
C SER A 81 -8.14 -0.23 7.60
N ASN A 82 -9.08 0.42 8.28
CA ASN A 82 -9.07 1.88 8.48
C ASN A 82 -7.82 2.39 9.23
N VAL A 83 -7.26 1.58 10.14
CA VAL A 83 -6.02 1.87 10.87
C VAL A 83 -4.77 1.77 10.00
N MET A 84 -4.89 1.27 8.77
CA MET A 84 -3.76 1.20 7.85
C MET A 84 -3.25 2.60 7.50
N PHE A 85 -4.13 3.59 7.31
CA PHE A 85 -3.79 4.92 6.78
C PHE A 85 -3.65 5.99 7.88
N ASP A 86 -2.84 7.02 7.62
CA ASP A 86 -2.81 8.21 8.46
C ASP A 86 -4.18 8.89 8.48
N THR A 87 -4.75 9.11 9.67
CA THR A 87 -6.07 9.72 9.87
C THR A 87 -5.95 11.01 10.67
N GLU A 88 -6.54 12.09 10.17
CA GLU A 88 -6.63 13.38 10.88
C GLU A 88 -7.98 13.44 11.60
N PHE A 89 -7.97 13.77 12.89
CA PHE A 89 -9.18 13.96 13.68
C PHE A 89 -9.71 15.38 13.56
N GLN A 90 -10.95 15.61 14.04
CA GLN A 90 -11.59 16.93 14.00
C GLN A 90 -10.86 17.99 14.82
N ASP A 91 -10.11 17.59 15.85
CA ASP A 91 -9.27 18.48 16.66
C ASP A 91 -7.92 18.84 15.99
N GLY A 92 -7.67 18.32 14.78
CA GLY A 92 -6.42 18.51 14.04
C GLY A 92 -5.28 17.60 14.51
N THR A 93 -5.52 16.71 15.47
CA THR A 93 -4.54 15.70 15.86
C THR A 93 -4.43 14.61 14.79
N MET A 94 -3.25 14.00 14.74
CA MET A 94 -2.90 13.01 13.72
C MET A 94 -2.71 11.64 14.33
N ARG A 95 -3.46 10.65 13.84
CA ARG A 95 -3.14 9.22 14.02
C ARG A 95 -2.31 8.76 12.85
N GLU A 96 -1.12 8.27 13.14
CA GLU A 96 -0.28 7.59 12.16
C GLU A 96 -0.85 6.22 11.78
N GLY A 97 -0.79 5.91 10.49
CA GLY A 97 -1.19 4.62 9.96
C GLY A 97 -0.20 3.51 10.34
N ILE A 98 -0.70 2.28 10.49
CA ILE A 98 0.13 1.13 10.87
C ILE A 98 1.28 0.90 9.88
N TRP A 99 1.13 1.28 8.60
CA TRP A 99 2.19 1.14 7.60
C TRP A 99 3.48 1.86 7.99
N ARG A 100 3.42 2.92 8.82
CA ARG A 100 4.60 3.66 9.30
C ARG A 100 5.44 2.86 10.30
N ASN A 101 4.79 1.96 11.05
CA ASN A 101 5.40 1.20 12.13
C ASN A 101 5.61 -0.29 11.79
N ASP A 102 5.34 -0.71 10.56
CA ASP A 102 5.31 -2.12 10.14
C ASP A 102 6.71 -2.78 10.28
N PRO A 103 6.94 -3.62 11.31
CA PRO A 103 8.20 -4.30 11.50
C PRO A 103 8.18 -5.58 10.67
N ALA A 104 8.90 -5.59 9.54
CA ALA A 104 8.91 -6.71 8.58
C ALA A 104 7.50 -7.04 8.01
N PRO A 105 7.34 -7.88 6.97
CA PRO A 105 6.13 -7.85 6.16
C PRO A 105 4.94 -8.56 6.83
N THR A 106 3.91 -7.78 7.19
CA THR A 106 2.55 -8.25 7.52
C THR A 106 1.66 -8.45 6.27
N GLY A 107 2.23 -8.28 5.08
CA GLY A 107 1.59 -8.49 3.77
C GLY A 107 1.51 -9.96 3.37
N LEU A 108 1.69 -10.26 2.08
CA LEU A 108 1.70 -11.64 1.56
C LEU A 108 2.71 -12.49 2.35
N ILE A 109 2.18 -13.42 3.13
CA ILE A 109 2.96 -14.39 3.88
C ILE A 109 3.81 -15.14 2.84
N PRO A 110 5.12 -15.33 3.06
CA PRO A 110 5.93 -16.14 2.15
C PRO A 110 5.22 -17.48 1.93
N ALA A 111 4.83 -17.77 0.69
CA ALA A 111 4.37 -19.11 0.35
C ALA A 111 5.49 -20.07 0.78
N THR A 112 5.18 -21.01 1.67
CA THR A 112 6.13 -22.04 2.09
C THR A 112 6.68 -22.68 0.82
N ARG A 113 8.01 -22.74 0.66
CA ARG A 113 8.61 -23.42 -0.50
C ARG A 113 8.10 -24.87 -0.49
N THR A 114 7.16 -25.17 -1.35
CA THR A 114 6.75 -26.54 -1.60
C THR A 114 7.93 -27.23 -2.26
N THR A 115 8.57 -28.16 -1.55
CA THR A 115 9.65 -29.00 -2.10
C THR A 115 9.13 -29.95 -3.19
N VAL A 116 7.81 -30.05 -3.33
CA VAL A 116 7.12 -30.90 -4.28
C VAL A 116 7.04 -30.19 -5.64
N ARG A 117 7.79 -30.71 -6.63
CA ARG A 117 7.77 -30.22 -8.02
C ARG A 117 6.49 -30.57 -8.79
N ASN A 118 5.62 -31.38 -8.19
CA ASN A 118 4.39 -31.87 -8.82
C ASN A 118 3.16 -31.17 -8.24
N SER A 119 2.24 -30.76 -9.12
CA SER A 119 0.92 -30.28 -8.72
C SER A 119 0.18 -31.36 -7.93
N SER A 120 -0.58 -30.94 -6.91
CA SER A 120 -1.39 -31.87 -6.12
C SER A 120 -2.42 -32.57 -7.00
N GLN A 121 -2.79 -33.81 -6.65
CA GLN A 121 -3.83 -34.56 -7.39
C GLN A 121 -5.15 -33.77 -7.45
N ARG A 122 -5.45 -33.00 -6.40
CA ARG A 122 -6.59 -32.08 -6.36
C ARG A 122 -6.49 -30.98 -7.43
N ALA A 123 -5.31 -30.37 -7.60
CA ALA A 123 -5.10 -29.34 -8.62
C ALA A 123 -5.20 -29.92 -10.04
N LYS A 124 -4.75 -31.16 -10.25
CA LYS A 124 -4.91 -31.87 -11.54
C LYS A 124 -6.38 -32.15 -11.82
N GLY A 125 -7.13 -32.68 -10.86
CA GLY A 125 -8.56 -32.94 -11.02
C GLY A 125 -9.40 -31.69 -11.29
N ILE A 126 -9.07 -30.56 -10.66
CA ILE A 126 -9.73 -29.27 -10.98
C ILE A 126 -9.42 -28.81 -12.40
N LYS A 127 -8.16 -28.97 -12.85
CA LYS A 127 -7.76 -28.63 -14.21
C LYS A 127 -8.53 -29.46 -15.24
N ASP A 128 -8.68 -30.75 -15.01
CA ASP A 128 -9.40 -31.65 -15.93
C ASP A 128 -10.91 -31.37 -15.94
N MET A 129 -11.49 -31.06 -14.77
CA MET A 129 -12.90 -30.67 -14.64
C MET A 129 -13.25 -29.38 -15.40
N LEU A 130 -12.33 -28.41 -15.43
CA LEU A 130 -12.53 -27.13 -16.13
C LEU A 130 -12.16 -27.20 -17.62
N ALA A 131 -11.59 -28.32 -18.07
CA ALA A 131 -11.23 -28.56 -19.47
C ALA A 131 -12.34 -29.27 -20.27
N THR A 132 -13.49 -29.55 -19.64
CA THR A 132 -14.71 -30.09 -20.27
C THR A 132 -15.71 -28.97 -20.46
#